data_AF-A0A941XX43-F1
#
_entry.id   AF-A0A941XX43-F1
#
_cell.length_a   1.000
_cell.length_b   1.000
_cell.length_c   1.000
_cell.angle_alpha   90.00
_cell.angle_beta   90.00
_cell.angle_gamma   90.00
#
_symmetry.space_group_name_H-M   'P 1'
#
loop_
_entity.id
_entity.type
_entity.pdbx_description
1 polymer ?
#
loop_
_entity_poly.entity_id
_entity_poly.type
_entity_poly.pdbx_seq_one_letter_code
_entity_poly.pdbx_strand_id
1 'polypeptide(L)'
;MKRIPAVLLALAVIFLLGGAALAEGGTYSASHGVVTQVDTEAQTMTIRLGGREEGTLTLDISEETKIVDNASRTACKLSDIKAGSTVYVWHTAGQSSFLPPHRKAYAIVANVAADQMAGQLFEIASVSKGKNGYTLLNAEGDLYLTVPDASIPVYGQSAKLRASKLEKGMVLLAWYDVVLESYPGQAGSDRLLMLSTAAGGDSVLPPQTGDHSTANLLFAGLSLCASAGAALLLIRRRRMEQA
;
A
#
# COMPACT_ATOMS: atom_id res chain seq x y z
N MET A 1 -49.41 -42.14 13.43
CA MET A 1 -49.40 -40.66 13.43
C MET A 1 -47.99 -40.19 13.77
N LYS A 2 -47.18 -39.90 12.76
CA LYS A 2 -45.80 -39.39 12.92
C LYS A 2 -45.77 -38.00 12.30
N ARG A 3 -45.56 -36.97 13.12
CA ARG A 3 -45.30 -35.61 12.66
C ARG A 3 -43.82 -35.30 12.90
N ILE A 4 -43.28 -34.46 12.01
CA ILE A 4 -41.93 -33.87 11.97
C ILE A 4 -40.92 -34.76 11.21
N PRO A 5 -40.57 -34.38 9.96
CA PRO A 5 -39.31 -33.65 9.78
C PRO A 5 -39.35 -32.60 8.66
N ALA A 6 -38.92 -31.36 8.94
CA ALA A 6 -38.63 -30.37 7.90
C ALA A 6 -37.67 -29.25 8.35
N VAL A 7 -36.84 -29.46 9.38
CA VAL A 7 -35.92 -28.42 9.88
C VAL A 7 -34.56 -29.02 10.25
N LEU A 8 -33.96 -29.79 9.34
CA LEU A 8 -32.62 -30.35 9.56
C LEU A 8 -31.90 -30.61 8.23
N LEU A 9 -31.82 -29.59 7.38
CA LEU A 9 -30.87 -29.56 6.26
C LEU A 9 -30.63 -28.12 5.77
N ALA A 10 -30.20 -27.24 6.66
CA ALA A 10 -29.78 -25.87 6.30
C ALA A 10 -28.60 -25.39 7.14
N LEU A 11 -27.65 -26.30 7.45
CA LEU A 11 -26.48 -25.97 8.25
C LEU A 11 -25.25 -26.79 7.84
N ALA A 12 -24.82 -26.64 6.58
CA ALA A 12 -23.45 -26.94 6.13
C ALA A 12 -23.36 -26.64 4.63
N VAL A 13 -23.03 -25.40 4.26
CA VAL A 13 -22.16 -24.96 3.14
C VAL A 13 -22.28 -23.43 3.09
N ILE A 14 -21.71 -22.72 4.07
CA ILE A 14 -21.36 -21.30 3.95
C ILE A 14 -20.04 -21.13 4.69
N PHE A 15 -18.94 -21.65 4.13
CA PHE A 15 -17.59 -21.30 4.57
C PHE A 15 -16.58 -21.71 3.50
N LEU A 16 -16.73 -21.19 2.28
CA LEU A 16 -15.71 -21.32 1.23
C LEU A 16 -15.75 -20.17 0.21
N LEU A 17 -16.05 -18.97 0.71
CA LEU A 17 -15.74 -17.71 0.04
C LEU A 17 -15.12 -16.75 1.07
N GLY A 18 -14.16 -17.27 1.83
CA GLY A 18 -13.10 -16.41 2.37
C GLY A 18 -12.22 -16.07 1.19
N GLY A 19 -12.65 -15.11 0.37
CA GLY A 19 -11.77 -14.48 -0.58
C GLY A 19 -10.58 -13.98 0.22
N ALA A 20 -9.40 -14.54 -0.05
CA ALA A 20 -8.18 -13.80 0.18
C ALA A 20 -8.34 -12.55 -0.69
N ALA A 21 -8.83 -11.48 -0.07
CA ALA A 21 -8.54 -10.16 -0.56
C ALA A 21 -7.01 -10.08 -0.47
N LEU A 22 -6.35 -10.41 -1.57
CA LEU A 22 -5.02 -9.92 -1.83
C LEU A 22 -5.13 -8.43 -1.56
N ALA A 23 -4.57 -7.98 -0.44
CA ALA A 23 -4.32 -6.58 -0.26
C ALA A 23 -3.44 -6.23 -1.46
N GLU A 24 -4.00 -5.51 -2.43
CA GLU A 24 -3.21 -4.81 -3.43
C GLU A 24 -2.43 -3.75 -2.65
N GLY A 25 -1.32 -4.17 -2.03
CA GLY A 25 -0.31 -3.24 -1.56
C GLY A 25 0.08 -2.41 -2.77
N GLY A 26 -0.04 -1.09 -2.67
CA GLY A 26 0.26 -0.21 -3.78
C GLY A 26 1.69 -0.47 -4.22
N THR A 27 1.91 -0.93 -5.46
CA THR A 27 3.24 -1.30 -5.93
C THR A 27 4.11 -0.04 -6.10
N TYR A 28 4.76 0.38 -5.03
CA TYR A 28 5.85 1.36 -5.06
C TYR A 28 7.19 0.61 -5.16
N SER A 29 8.18 1.27 -5.77
CA SER A 29 9.58 0.83 -5.74
C SER A 29 10.36 1.76 -4.83
N ALA A 30 11.26 1.20 -4.04
CA ALA A 30 12.18 1.96 -3.21
C ALA A 30 13.53 2.08 -3.91
N SER A 31 14.06 3.30 -3.95
CA SER A 31 15.38 3.60 -4.49
C SER A 31 16.16 4.46 -3.50
N HIS A 32 17.49 4.31 -3.49
CA HIS A 32 18.39 5.16 -2.71
C HIS A 32 19.48 5.74 -3.60
N GLY A 33 19.88 6.98 -3.32
CA GLY A 33 20.88 7.64 -4.15
C GLY A 33 21.31 8.99 -3.61
N VAL A 34 22.24 9.61 -4.36
CA VAL A 34 22.75 10.95 -4.07
C VAL A 34 22.09 11.94 -5.00
N VAL A 35 21.55 13.02 -4.45
CA VAL A 35 20.90 14.08 -5.24
C VAL A 35 21.94 14.77 -6.11
N THR A 36 21.70 14.82 -7.42
CA THR A 36 22.57 15.54 -8.37
C THR A 36 22.02 16.90 -8.73
N GLN A 37 20.69 17.00 -8.83
CA GLN A 37 20.01 18.23 -9.22
C GLN A 37 18.65 18.30 -8.53
N VAL A 38 18.29 19.51 -8.09
CA VAL A 38 16.96 19.85 -7.57
C VAL A 38 16.45 21.02 -8.38
N ASP A 39 15.29 20.88 -9.00
CA ASP A 39 14.60 21.94 -9.71
C ASP A 39 13.26 22.22 -9.01
N THR A 40 13.22 23.33 -8.26
CA THR A 40 12.03 23.75 -7.52
C THR A 40 10.96 24.37 -8.42
N GLU A 41 11.31 24.84 -9.62
CA GLU A 41 10.34 25.43 -10.55
C GLU A 41 9.61 24.33 -11.32
N ALA A 42 10.36 23.35 -11.82
CA ALA A 42 9.81 22.17 -12.49
C ALA A 42 9.25 21.12 -11.52
N GLN A 43 9.47 21.28 -10.21
CA GLN A 43 9.15 20.29 -9.17
C GLN A 43 9.75 18.92 -9.48
N THR A 44 11.04 18.90 -9.83
CA THR A 44 11.76 17.66 -10.12
C THR A 44 13.03 17.53 -9.29
N MET A 45 13.41 16.29 -8.99
CA MET A 45 14.66 15.97 -8.33
C MET A 45 15.34 14.82 -9.06
N THR A 46 16.58 15.00 -9.48
CA THR A 46 17.39 13.94 -10.08
C THR A 46 18.34 13.37 -9.04
N ILE A 47 18.36 12.05 -8.92
CA ILE A 47 19.26 11.31 -8.04
C ILE A 47 20.13 10.39 -8.87
N ARG A 48 21.39 10.24 -8.46
CA ARG A 48 22.28 9.20 -8.94
C ARG A 48 22.14 8.00 -8.03
N LEU A 49 21.65 6.91 -8.60
CA LEU A 49 21.48 5.63 -7.93
C LEU A 49 22.86 5.00 -7.69
N GLY A 50 23.00 4.29 -6.56
CA GLY A 50 24.22 3.59 -6.18
C GLY A 50 24.02 2.08 -6.10
N GLY A 51 25.12 1.32 -6.05
CA GLY A 51 25.07 -0.13 -5.87
C GLY A 51 24.76 -0.88 -7.16
N ARG A 52 23.75 -1.78 -7.14
CA ARG A 52 23.41 -2.65 -8.27
C ARG A 52 22.59 -1.96 -9.37
N GLU A 53 21.98 -0.83 -9.03
CA GLU A 53 21.20 0.00 -9.97
C GLU A 53 22.04 1.22 -10.34
N GLU A 54 23.09 1.05 -11.14
CA GLU A 54 23.86 2.19 -11.64
C GLU A 54 23.00 3.00 -12.62
N GLY A 55 22.82 4.29 -12.34
CA GLY A 55 22.06 5.17 -13.22
C GLY A 55 21.67 6.50 -12.59
N THR A 56 20.93 7.30 -13.35
CA THR A 56 20.25 8.50 -12.86
C THR A 56 18.75 8.28 -12.92
N LEU A 57 18.03 8.79 -11.92
CA LEU A 57 16.58 8.71 -11.83
C LEU A 57 16.05 10.12 -11.58
N THR A 58 15.14 10.59 -12.43
CA THR A 58 14.43 11.84 -12.24
C THR A 58 13.08 11.56 -11.59
N LEU A 59 12.79 12.29 -10.52
CA LEU A 59 11.60 12.18 -9.71
C LEU A 59 10.74 13.43 -9.91
N ASP A 60 9.50 13.23 -10.33
CA ASP A 60 8.47 14.24 -10.34
C ASP A 60 7.87 14.32 -8.94
N ILE A 61 7.91 15.52 -8.37
CA ILE A 61 7.46 15.83 -7.02
C ILE A 61 6.15 16.60 -7.15
N SER A 62 5.13 16.17 -6.42
CA SER A 62 3.84 16.87 -6.35
C SER A 62 3.60 17.37 -4.92
N GLU A 63 2.53 18.15 -4.74
CA GLU A 63 2.08 18.57 -3.41
C GLU A 63 1.69 17.37 -2.51
N GLU A 64 1.36 16.23 -3.13
CA GLU A 64 1.02 14.99 -2.42
C GLU A 64 2.27 14.28 -1.88
N THR A 65 3.44 14.48 -2.52
CA THR A 65 4.71 13.87 -2.12
C THR A 65 5.10 14.29 -0.70
N LYS A 66 5.30 13.31 0.18
CA LYS A 66 5.72 13.56 1.57
C LYS A 66 7.24 13.60 1.66
N ILE A 67 7.81 14.77 1.95
CA ILE A 67 9.26 14.97 2.06
C ILE A 67 9.63 15.15 3.53
N VAL A 68 10.46 14.25 4.04
CA VAL A 68 10.83 14.16 5.46
C VAL A 68 12.33 14.31 5.60
N ASP A 69 12.77 15.18 6.49
CA ASP A 69 14.18 15.27 6.87
C ASP A 69 14.53 14.13 7.83
N ASN A 70 15.59 13.37 7.53
CA ASN A 70 15.96 12.20 8.32
C ASN A 70 16.47 12.56 9.72
N ALA A 71 17.14 13.70 9.88
CA ALA A 71 17.75 14.10 11.13
C ALA A 71 16.68 14.64 12.11
N SER A 72 15.79 15.51 11.65
CA SER A 72 14.71 16.07 12.48
C SER A 72 13.50 15.13 12.56
N ARG A 73 13.31 14.23 11.58
CA ARG A 73 12.13 13.36 11.41
C ARG A 73 10.83 14.16 11.27
N THR A 74 10.92 15.31 10.62
CA THR A 74 9.78 16.20 10.36
C THR A 74 9.64 16.49 8.88
N ALA A 75 8.49 17.01 8.47
CA ALA A 75 8.30 17.52 7.12
C ALA A 75 9.34 18.60 6.78
N CYS A 76 9.88 18.55 5.58
CA CYS A 76 10.75 19.58 5.00
C CYS A 76 10.29 19.90 3.57
N LYS A 77 10.87 20.94 2.98
CA LYS A 77 10.56 21.36 1.61
C LYS A 77 11.59 20.82 0.64
N LEU A 78 11.20 20.71 -0.63
CA LEU A 78 12.12 20.37 -1.72
C LEU A 78 13.33 21.33 -1.77
N SER A 79 13.12 22.62 -1.48
CA SER A 79 14.18 23.63 -1.41
C SER A 79 15.22 23.38 -0.32
N ASP A 80 14.90 22.56 0.68
CA ASP A 80 15.80 22.27 1.81
C ASP A 80 16.77 21.12 1.45
N ILE A 81 16.50 20.40 0.36
CA ILE A 81 17.34 19.32 -0.15
C ILE A 81 18.46 19.90 -0.99
N LYS A 82 19.70 19.56 -0.63
CA LYS A 82 20.89 20.03 -1.36
C LYS A 82 21.43 18.94 -2.28
N ALA A 83 21.93 19.35 -3.44
CA ALA A 83 22.77 18.48 -4.27
C ALA A 83 23.95 17.94 -3.45
N GLY A 84 24.26 16.65 -3.61
CA GLY A 84 25.22 15.90 -2.82
C GLY A 84 24.63 15.20 -1.60
N SER A 85 23.38 15.47 -1.22
CA SER A 85 22.72 14.81 -0.09
C SER A 85 22.23 13.41 -0.48
N THR A 86 22.30 12.45 0.45
CA THR A 86 21.72 11.12 0.26
C THR A 86 20.23 11.15 0.57
N VAL A 87 19.44 10.51 -0.27
CA VAL A 87 17.98 10.41 -0.13
C VAL A 87 17.52 8.97 -0.32
N TYR A 88 16.42 8.63 0.34
CA TYR A 88 15.68 7.40 0.15
C TYR A 88 14.29 7.73 -0.38
N VAL A 89 13.86 7.09 -1.46
CA VAL A 89 12.66 7.50 -2.19
C VAL A 89 11.79 6.30 -2.51
N TRP A 90 10.50 6.44 -2.23
CA TRP A 90 9.45 5.54 -2.72
C TRP A 90 8.76 6.20 -3.90
N HIS A 91 8.76 5.52 -5.05
CA HIS A 91 8.24 6.05 -6.31
C HIS A 91 7.45 5.01 -7.09
N THR A 92 6.80 5.41 -8.18
CA THR A 92 6.05 4.50 -9.06
C THR A 92 6.93 3.34 -9.54
N ALA A 93 6.42 2.11 -9.43
CA ALA A 93 7.07 0.93 -9.99
C ALA A 93 6.91 0.84 -11.52
N GLY A 94 7.67 -0.04 -12.16
CA GLY A 94 7.61 -0.29 -13.61
C GLY A 94 8.80 0.28 -14.38
N GLN A 95 8.82 0.11 -15.70
CA GLN A 95 9.88 0.65 -16.58
C GLN A 95 9.51 2.06 -17.09
N SER A 96 10.49 2.89 -17.41
CA SER A 96 10.28 4.24 -17.96
C SER A 96 10.81 4.24 -19.37
N SER A 97 10.04 4.80 -20.30
CA SER A 97 10.50 4.98 -21.67
C SER A 97 11.42 6.20 -21.83
N PHE A 98 11.59 7.01 -20.77
CA PHE A 98 12.43 8.20 -20.77
C PHE A 98 13.86 7.89 -20.30
N LEU A 99 14.84 8.64 -20.82
CA LEU A 99 16.23 8.62 -20.38
C LEU A 99 16.68 10.07 -20.07
N PRO A 100 16.99 10.40 -18.79
CA PRO A 100 16.88 9.54 -17.61
C PRO A 100 15.44 9.10 -17.34
N PRO A 101 15.20 7.96 -16.66
CA PRO A 101 13.86 7.56 -16.25
C PRO A 101 13.16 8.64 -15.41
N HIS A 102 11.92 8.97 -15.78
CA HIS A 102 11.03 9.82 -14.99
C HIS A 102 10.06 8.96 -14.17
N ARG A 103 9.89 9.29 -12.87
CA ARG A 103 8.97 8.62 -11.94
C ARG A 103 8.29 9.61 -11.01
N LYS A 104 7.07 9.32 -10.58
CA LYS A 104 6.41 10.11 -9.52
C LYS A 104 6.87 9.64 -8.14
N ALA A 105 7.25 10.59 -7.28
CA ALA A 105 7.64 10.32 -5.90
C ALA A 105 6.44 10.35 -4.95
N TYR A 106 6.36 9.37 -4.05
CA TYR A 106 5.34 9.28 -3.00
C TYR A 106 5.86 9.78 -1.66
N ALA A 107 7.02 9.28 -1.27
CA ALA A 107 7.69 9.65 -0.05
C ALA A 107 9.19 9.79 -0.32
N ILE A 108 9.78 10.85 0.23
CA ILE A 108 11.21 11.14 0.15
C ILE A 108 11.69 11.31 1.59
N VAL A 109 12.68 10.52 1.99
CA VAL A 109 13.46 10.74 3.21
C VAL A 109 14.78 11.36 2.79
N ALA A 110 14.94 12.65 3.11
CA ALA A 110 16.07 13.46 2.70
C ALA A 110 17.13 13.61 3.79
N ASN A 111 18.33 14.07 3.41
CA ASN A 111 19.43 14.37 4.32
C ASN A 111 19.84 13.17 5.19
N VAL A 112 19.91 11.99 4.59
CA VAL A 112 20.36 10.76 5.27
C VAL A 112 21.88 10.82 5.42
N ALA A 113 22.38 10.93 6.65
CA ALA A 113 23.82 10.88 6.91
C ALA A 113 24.37 9.46 6.66
N ALA A 114 25.66 9.35 6.32
CA ALA A 114 26.28 8.08 5.96
C ALA A 114 26.27 7.02 7.09
N ASP A 115 26.17 7.46 8.33
CA ASP A 115 26.09 6.64 9.54
C ASP A 115 24.66 6.46 10.07
N GLN A 116 23.65 6.97 9.35
CA GLN A 116 22.25 6.90 9.75
C GLN A 116 21.43 5.99 8.84
N MET A 117 20.49 5.27 9.44
CA MET A 117 19.44 4.58 8.70
C MET A 117 18.35 5.58 8.31
N ALA A 118 17.88 5.45 7.06
CA ALA A 118 16.70 6.15 6.59
C ALA A 118 15.44 5.53 7.21
N GLY A 119 14.44 6.36 7.53
CA GLY A 119 13.13 5.88 7.94
C GLY A 119 12.50 5.08 6.82
N GLN A 120 12.00 3.89 7.11
CA GLN A 120 11.41 2.97 6.14
C GLN A 120 9.91 3.18 6.05
N LEU A 121 9.37 3.26 4.84
CA LEU A 121 7.93 3.29 4.59
C LEU A 121 7.30 1.98 5.05
N PHE A 122 6.20 2.10 5.79
CA PHE A 122 5.47 0.98 6.35
C PHE A 122 3.97 1.22 6.17
N GLU A 123 3.35 0.45 5.31
CA GLU A 123 1.90 0.40 5.17
C GLU A 123 1.33 -0.67 6.11
N ILE A 124 0.36 -0.29 6.95
CA ILE A 124 -0.21 -1.19 7.95
C ILE A 124 -1.22 -2.14 7.31
N ALA A 125 -0.90 -3.44 7.27
CA ALA A 125 -1.85 -4.48 6.89
C ALA A 125 -2.76 -4.89 8.04
N SER A 126 -2.19 -4.99 9.25
CA SER A 126 -2.94 -5.36 10.45
C SER A 126 -2.32 -4.77 11.71
N VAL A 127 -3.15 -4.60 12.74
CA VAL A 127 -2.78 -4.06 14.05
C VAL A 127 -3.24 -5.03 15.12
N SER A 128 -2.35 -5.39 16.03
CA SER A 128 -2.67 -6.22 17.20
C SER A 128 -2.10 -5.57 18.46
N LYS A 129 -2.82 -5.69 19.58
CA LYS A 129 -2.33 -5.19 20.87
C LYS A 129 -1.50 -6.28 21.55
N GLY A 130 -0.22 -5.99 21.77
CA GLY A 130 0.72 -6.85 22.46
C GLY A 130 1.00 -6.39 23.90
N LYS A 131 1.90 -7.10 24.58
CA LYS A 131 2.36 -6.71 25.94
C LYS A 131 3.19 -5.41 25.92
N ASN A 132 3.92 -5.17 24.82
CA ASN A 132 4.88 -4.06 24.69
C ASN A 132 4.32 -2.89 23.86
N GLY A 133 3.00 -2.80 23.69
CA GLY A 133 2.34 -1.80 22.86
C GLY A 133 1.53 -2.45 21.73
N TYR A 134 1.74 -1.99 20.50
CA TYR A 134 1.07 -2.49 19.32
C TYR A 134 2.05 -3.21 18.40
N THR A 135 1.62 -4.33 17.81
CA THR A 135 2.37 -5.05 16.79
C THR A 135 1.64 -4.89 15.47
N LEU A 136 2.34 -4.28 14.51
CA LEU A 136 1.88 -3.96 13.17
C LEU A 136 2.47 -4.97 12.20
N LEU A 137 1.69 -5.48 11.26
CA LEU A 137 2.20 -6.24 10.11
C LEU A 137 2.16 -5.33 8.88
N ASN A 138 3.21 -5.34 8.07
CA ASN A 138 3.24 -4.56 6.83
C ASN A 138 2.36 -5.17 5.72
N ALA A 139 2.04 -4.36 4.70
CA ALA A 139 1.29 -4.77 3.51
C ALA A 139 1.90 -5.99 2.80
N GLU A 140 3.24 -6.09 2.77
CA GLU A 140 3.97 -7.19 2.16
C GLU A 140 3.89 -8.49 2.99
N GLY A 141 3.52 -8.40 4.27
CA GLY A 141 3.34 -9.54 5.16
C GLY A 141 4.63 -10.18 5.67
N ASP A 142 5.78 -9.50 5.51
CA ASP A 142 7.11 -10.02 5.81
C ASP A 142 7.80 -9.33 7.01
N LEU A 143 7.19 -8.28 7.60
CA LEU A 143 7.75 -7.58 8.76
C LEU A 143 6.67 -7.27 9.82
N TYR A 144 6.90 -7.75 11.03
CA TYR A 144 6.26 -7.26 12.24
C TYR A 144 7.04 -6.10 12.84
N LEU A 145 6.37 -4.96 13.02
CA LEU A 145 6.89 -3.79 13.71
C LEU A 145 6.19 -3.63 15.07
N THR A 146 6.94 -3.72 16.15
CA THR A 146 6.45 -3.44 17.51
C THR A 146 6.66 -1.97 17.84
N VAL A 147 5.58 -1.28 18.19
CA VAL A 147 5.56 0.14 18.53
C VAL A 147 4.99 0.35 19.93
N PRO A 148 5.51 1.30 20.71
CA PRO A 148 4.99 1.58 22.05
C PRO A 148 3.57 2.15 21.98
N ASP A 149 2.79 1.97 23.05
CA ASP A 149 1.49 2.64 23.23
C ASP A 149 1.69 4.13 23.53
N ALA A 150 2.05 4.89 22.50
CA ALA A 150 2.45 6.28 22.58
C ALA A 150 1.76 7.14 21.50
N SER A 151 2.05 8.44 21.53
CA SER A 151 1.55 9.38 20.53
C SER A 151 2.57 9.56 19.43
N ILE A 152 2.17 9.23 18.21
CA ILE A 152 2.99 9.29 17.01
C ILE A 152 2.76 10.65 16.33
N PRO A 153 3.81 11.41 16.00
CA PRO A 153 3.66 12.65 15.23
C PRO A 153 3.06 12.38 13.85
N VAL A 154 2.26 13.33 13.36
CA VAL A 154 1.64 13.27 12.03
C VAL A 154 2.33 14.25 11.10
N TYR A 155 2.65 13.82 9.89
CA TYR A 155 3.32 14.62 8.88
C TYR A 155 2.57 15.94 8.63
N GLY A 156 3.30 17.05 8.68
CA GLY A 156 2.77 18.38 8.42
C GLY A 156 1.78 18.90 9.48
N GLN A 157 1.55 18.17 10.57
CA GLN A 157 0.58 18.52 11.60
C GLN A 157 1.23 18.65 12.97
N SER A 158 0.72 19.58 13.79
CA SER A 158 1.08 19.65 15.22
C SER A 158 0.38 18.56 16.04
N ALA A 159 -0.72 18.00 15.52
CA ALA A 159 -1.45 16.92 16.14
C ALA A 159 -0.63 15.61 16.13
N LYS A 160 -0.85 14.80 17.16
CA LYS A 160 -0.27 13.45 17.27
C LYS A 160 -1.38 12.41 17.25
N LEU A 161 -1.18 11.33 16.50
CA LEU A 161 -2.07 10.17 16.49
C LEU A 161 -1.71 9.25 17.67
N ARG A 162 -2.69 8.79 18.44
CA ARG A 162 -2.44 7.74 19.45
C ARG A 162 -2.27 6.39 18.76
N ALA A 163 -1.32 5.57 19.22
CA ALA A 163 -1.10 4.22 18.69
C ALA A 163 -2.38 3.35 18.72
N SER A 164 -3.28 3.60 19.68
CA SER A 164 -4.59 2.95 19.75
C SER A 164 -5.55 3.24 18.60
N LYS A 165 -5.26 4.27 17.79
CA LYS A 165 -6.03 4.64 16.60
C LYS A 165 -5.35 4.18 15.30
N LEU A 166 -4.31 3.36 15.38
CA LEU A 166 -3.70 2.79 14.19
C LEU A 166 -4.66 1.77 13.58
N GLU A 167 -4.90 1.91 12.28
CA GLU A 167 -5.78 1.03 11.52
C GLU A 167 -5.10 0.57 10.22
N LYS A 168 -5.66 -0.47 9.62
CA LYS A 168 -5.22 -0.98 8.32
C LYS A 168 -5.29 0.14 7.26
N GLY A 169 -4.29 0.19 6.39
CA GLY A 169 -4.19 1.16 5.28
C GLY A 169 -3.58 2.51 5.69
N MET A 170 -3.30 2.72 6.99
CA MET A 170 -2.47 3.85 7.39
C MET A 170 -1.02 3.62 6.99
N VAL A 171 -0.32 4.70 6.63
CA VAL A 171 1.07 4.65 6.17
C VAL A 171 1.93 5.50 7.09
N LEU A 172 3.09 4.97 7.49
CA LEU A 172 4.05 5.64 8.36
C LEU A 172 5.49 5.45 7.88
N LEU A 173 6.40 6.27 8.41
CA LEU A 173 7.83 6.01 8.41
C LEU A 173 8.25 5.46 9.76
N ALA A 174 9.05 4.39 9.76
CA ALA A 174 9.64 3.80 10.94
C ALA A 174 11.16 3.76 10.84
N TRP A 175 11.85 4.23 11.88
CA TRP A 175 13.30 4.11 11.99
C TRP A 175 13.60 2.98 12.96
N TYR A 176 14.02 1.83 12.45
CA TYR A 176 14.43 0.67 13.24
C TYR A 176 15.85 0.26 12.86
N ASP A 177 16.68 -0.02 13.87
CA ASP A 177 18.10 -0.32 13.66
C ASP A 177 18.35 -1.82 13.46
N VAL A 178 17.47 -2.68 14.01
CA VAL A 178 17.64 -4.13 14.02
C VAL A 178 16.35 -4.83 13.59
N VAL A 179 16.48 -5.75 12.64
CA VAL A 179 15.45 -6.71 12.26
C VAL A 179 15.92 -8.10 12.69
N LEU A 180 15.11 -8.78 13.50
CA LEU A 180 15.36 -10.15 13.93
C LEU A 180 15.07 -11.12 12.77
N GLU A 181 15.94 -12.12 12.63
CA GLU A 181 15.87 -13.15 11.59
C GLU A 181 14.76 -14.18 11.90
N SER A 182 13.51 -13.80 11.64
CA SER A 182 12.33 -14.68 11.63
C SER A 182 11.51 -14.46 10.37
N TYR A 183 10.49 -15.29 10.13
CA TYR A 183 9.51 -15.07 9.07
C TYR A 183 8.08 -15.07 9.63
N PRO A 184 7.36 -13.93 9.61
CA PRO A 184 7.83 -12.59 9.25
C PRO A 184 8.99 -12.11 10.13
N GLY A 185 9.83 -11.21 9.61
CA GLY A 185 10.88 -10.53 10.37
C GLY A 185 10.29 -9.72 11.51
N GLN A 186 11.07 -9.40 12.53
CA GLN A 186 10.59 -8.63 13.67
C GLN A 186 11.50 -7.45 13.96
N ALA A 187 10.92 -6.25 14.03
CA ALA A 187 11.61 -5.03 14.40
C ALA A 187 10.84 -4.30 15.50
N GLY A 188 11.55 -3.47 16.26
CA GLY A 188 10.97 -2.54 17.22
C GLY A 188 11.34 -1.11 16.87
N SER A 189 10.40 -0.17 17.02
CA SER A 189 10.71 1.25 16.86
C SER A 189 9.84 2.12 17.76
N ASP A 190 10.47 3.08 18.41
CA ASP A 190 9.83 4.23 19.08
C ASP A 190 9.89 5.51 18.23
N ARG A 191 10.58 5.47 17.09
CA ARG A 191 10.80 6.58 16.16
C ARG A 191 9.90 6.38 14.96
N LEU A 192 8.77 7.08 14.97
CA LEU A 192 7.71 6.92 13.98
C LEU A 192 7.20 8.27 13.50
N LEU A 193 6.75 8.35 12.25
CA LEU A 193 6.05 9.51 11.70
C LEU A 193 4.89 9.03 10.81
N MET A 194 3.66 9.40 11.15
CA MET A 194 2.50 9.07 10.32
C MET A 194 2.51 9.90 9.03
N LEU A 195 2.43 9.26 7.87
CA LEU A 195 2.32 9.93 6.57
C LEU A 195 0.87 10.04 6.09
N SER A 196 0.05 9.01 6.37
CA SER A 196 -1.39 9.01 6.04
C SER A 196 -2.19 8.29 7.14
N THR A 197 -3.33 8.88 7.53
CA THR A 197 -4.17 8.44 8.66
C THR A 197 -5.56 7.95 8.25
N ALA A 198 -5.73 7.52 7.00
CA ALA A 198 -6.90 6.83 6.43
C ALA A 198 -8.28 7.15 7.07
N ALA A 199 -8.77 8.36 6.84
CA ALA A 199 -10.20 8.66 6.73
C ALA A 199 -10.37 9.77 5.68
N GLY A 200 -10.23 9.39 4.40
CA GLY A 200 -10.50 10.24 3.24
C GLY A 200 -9.27 10.65 2.42
N GLY A 201 -9.22 10.18 1.18
CA GLY A 201 -8.69 10.95 0.03
C GLY A 201 -7.18 11.06 -0.17
N ASP A 202 -6.36 11.08 0.87
CA ASP A 202 -4.91 11.29 0.75
C ASP A 202 -4.14 9.96 0.79
N SER A 203 -4.50 9.09 -0.14
CA SER A 203 -3.80 7.84 -0.37
C SER A 203 -2.36 8.16 -0.78
N VAL A 204 -1.37 7.72 -0.01
CA VAL A 204 0.00 7.48 -0.51
C VAL A 204 -0.03 6.19 -1.34
N LEU A 205 -1.01 6.07 -2.22
CA LEU A 205 -1.11 5.01 -3.20
C LEU A 205 -0.58 5.58 -4.52
N PRO A 206 0.10 4.76 -5.33
CA PRO A 206 0.47 5.17 -6.66
C PRO A 206 -0.76 5.72 -7.42
N PRO A 207 -0.65 6.83 -8.16
CA PRO A 207 -1.67 7.17 -9.14
C PRO A 207 -1.81 5.94 -10.04
N GLN A 208 -3.04 5.46 -10.17
CA GLN A 208 -3.36 4.33 -11.02
C GLN A 208 -2.67 4.55 -12.37
N THR A 209 -1.73 3.67 -12.71
CA THR A 209 -1.13 3.66 -14.05
C THR A 209 -2.30 3.60 -15.02
N GLY A 210 -2.30 4.52 -15.99
CA GLY A 210 -3.42 4.90 -16.82
C GLY A 210 -4.43 3.79 -17.12
N ASP A 211 -5.69 4.18 -17.03
CA ASP A 211 -6.82 3.43 -17.56
C ASP A 211 -6.57 3.06 -19.03
N HIS A 212 -6.05 1.86 -19.24
CA HIS A 212 -6.09 1.14 -20.50
C HIS A 212 -7.02 -0.07 -20.33
N SER A 213 -8.17 0.11 -19.67
CA SER A 213 -9.28 -0.85 -19.74
C SER A 213 -10.42 -0.40 -20.65
N THR A 214 -10.20 0.61 -21.50
CA THR A 214 -11.12 0.95 -22.61
C THR A 214 -10.87 0.11 -23.87
N ALA A 215 -10.42 -1.14 -23.75
CA ALA A 215 -10.19 -2.02 -24.90
C ALA A 215 -10.60 -3.49 -24.69
N ASN A 216 -11.50 -3.80 -23.75
CA ASN A 216 -12.07 -5.16 -23.66
C ASN A 216 -13.58 -5.23 -23.37
N LEU A 217 -14.33 -4.19 -23.74
CA LEU A 217 -15.80 -4.16 -23.68
C LEU A 217 -16.50 -4.61 -24.97
N LEU A 218 -15.79 -5.23 -25.93
CA LEU A 218 -16.38 -5.71 -27.19
C LEU A 218 -16.45 -7.23 -27.37
N PHE A 219 -16.02 -8.05 -26.42
CA PHE A 219 -16.20 -9.51 -26.49
C PHE A 219 -16.62 -10.14 -25.15
N ALA A 220 -17.72 -9.65 -24.58
CA ALA A 220 -18.46 -10.38 -23.53
C ALA A 220 -20.00 -10.19 -23.66
N GLY A 221 -20.47 -10.01 -24.90
CA GLY A 221 -21.89 -9.77 -25.22
C GLY A 221 -22.56 -10.88 -26.02
N LEU A 222 -22.11 -12.15 -25.91
CA LEU A 222 -22.75 -13.30 -26.57
C LEU A 222 -22.47 -14.61 -25.81
N SER A 223 -22.92 -14.72 -24.56
CA SER A 223 -23.08 -16.03 -23.90
C SER A 223 -24.12 -16.04 -22.76
N LEU A 224 -25.24 -15.34 -22.95
CA LEU A 224 -26.45 -15.55 -22.15
C LEU A 224 -27.64 -15.82 -23.07
N CYS A 225 -27.75 -17.07 -23.54
CA CYS A 225 -28.99 -17.62 -24.08
C CYS A 225 -28.95 -19.15 -24.07
N ALA A 226 -28.79 -19.78 -22.90
CA ALA A 226 -29.07 -21.21 -22.72
C ALA A 226 -29.15 -21.61 -21.24
N SER A 227 -30.23 -21.25 -20.53
CA SER A 227 -30.71 -22.03 -19.36
C SER A 227 -31.98 -21.46 -18.68
N ALA A 228 -32.96 -21.00 -19.46
CA ALA A 228 -34.31 -20.73 -18.92
C ALA A 228 -35.47 -21.30 -19.79
N GLY A 229 -35.16 -22.14 -20.78
CA GLY A 229 -36.17 -22.74 -21.69
C GLY A 229 -36.52 -24.21 -21.41
N ALA A 230 -35.73 -24.94 -20.61
CA ALA A 230 -35.91 -26.39 -20.46
C ALA A 230 -36.83 -26.81 -19.29
N ALA A 231 -37.07 -25.95 -18.30
CA ALA A 231 -37.94 -26.27 -17.16
C ALA A 231 -39.44 -25.99 -17.41
N LEU A 232 -39.78 -25.13 -18.38
CA LEU A 232 -41.18 -24.80 -18.70
C LEU A 232 -41.82 -25.72 -19.75
N LEU A 233 -41.01 -26.45 -20.54
CA LEU A 233 -41.51 -27.39 -21.56
C LEU A 233 -41.80 -28.81 -21.02
N LEU A 234 -41.21 -29.18 -19.87
CA LEU A 234 -41.50 -30.48 -19.24
C LEU A 234 -42.78 -30.47 -18.38
N ILE A 235 -43.29 -29.31 -17.99
CA ILE A 235 -44.57 -29.17 -17.26
C ILE A 235 -45.78 -29.17 -18.22
N ARG A 236 -45.63 -28.70 -19.47
CA ARG A 236 -46.72 -28.72 -20.46
C ARG A 236 -46.92 -30.07 -21.15
N ARG A 237 -45.90 -30.94 -21.24
CA ARG A 237 -46.05 -32.25 -21.89
C ARG A 237 -46.70 -33.33 -21.02
N ARG A 238 -46.73 -33.16 -19.69
CA ARG A 238 -47.33 -34.13 -18.76
C ARG A 238 -48.83 -33.89 -18.47
N ARG A 239 -49.43 -32.81 -18.98
CA ARG A 239 -50.88 -32.49 -18.85
C ARG A 239 -51.72 -32.86 -20.08
N MET A 240 -51.12 -33.46 -21.11
CA MET A 240 -51.80 -33.87 -22.35
C MET A 240 -51.87 -35.40 -22.54
N GLU A 241 -51.43 -36.20 -21.57
CA GLU A 241 -51.55 -37.68 -21.60
C GLU A 241 -52.48 -38.25 -20.51
N GLN A 242 -53.32 -37.41 -19.87
CA GLN A 242 -54.40 -37.88 -18.98
C GLN A 242 -55.76 -37.21 -19.24
N ALA A 243 -56.08 -36.99 -20.52
CA ALA A 243 -57.45 -36.78 -20.98
C ALA A 243 -57.72 -37.70 -22.18
#